data_AF-A0A1I8BPW0-F1
#
_entry.id   AF-A0A1I8BPW0-F1
#
_cell.length_a   1.000
_cell.length_b   1.000
_cell.length_c   1.000
_cell.angle_alpha   90.00
_cell.angle_beta   90.00
_cell.angle_gamma   90.00
#
_symmetry.space_group_name_H-M   'P 1'
#
loop_
_entity.id
_entity.type
_entity.pdbx_description
1 polymer ?
#
loop_
_entity_poly.entity_id
_entity_poly.type
_entity_poly.pdbx_seq_one_letter_code
_entity_poly.pdbx_strand_id
1 'polypeptide(L)'
;MSVFHSSNSSIIEINFLPALIGSLIGLMSFVSIIANLTVFIVLLRSKLLKSNPLYILASLNFFNDAFHGFGFLVFLAPTSFAQVKYRILFVRITS
;
A
#
# COMPACT_ATOMS: atom_id res chain seq x y z
N MET A 1 22.93 -15.38 -30.80
CA MET A 1 22.94 -14.67 -29.50
C MET A 1 21.93 -13.50 -29.41
N SER A 2 21.36 -12.99 -30.51
CA SER A 2 20.44 -11.82 -30.48
C SER A 2 18.96 -12.14 -30.25
N VAL A 3 18.52 -13.40 -30.39
CA VAL A 3 17.10 -13.80 -30.23
C VAL A 3 16.68 -13.92 -28.74
N PHE A 4 17.64 -13.99 -27.81
CA PHE A 4 17.34 -14.13 -26.37
C PHE A 4 17.29 -12.81 -25.58
N HIS A 5 17.54 -11.66 -26.23
CA HIS A 5 17.53 -10.36 -25.56
C HIS A 5 16.17 -9.63 -25.62
N SER A 6 15.29 -9.95 -26.58
CA SER A 6 14.00 -9.25 -26.75
C SER A 6 12.85 -9.82 -25.91
N SER A 7 12.99 -11.03 -25.38
CA SER A 7 11.98 -11.68 -24.52
C SER A 7 12.08 -11.29 -23.04
N ASN A 8 13.20 -10.70 -22.61
CA ASN A 8 13.39 -10.25 -21.23
C ASN A 8 12.81 -8.85 -20.98
N SER A 9 12.77 -7.97 -21.97
CA SER A 9 12.20 -6.62 -21.80
C SER A 9 10.67 -6.67 -21.62
N SER A 10 9.99 -7.57 -22.33
CA SER A 10 8.52 -7.73 -22.24
C SER A 10 8.07 -8.27 -20.87
N ILE A 11 8.85 -9.14 -20.23
CA ILE A 11 8.53 -9.66 -18.88
C ILE A 11 8.74 -8.59 -17.79
N ILE A 12 9.68 -7.67 -17.98
CA ILE A 12 9.93 -6.56 -17.04
C ILE A 12 8.85 -5.47 -17.18
N GLU A 13 8.41 -5.15 -18.41
CA GLU A 13 7.36 -4.15 -18.66
C GLU A 13 5.98 -4.59 -18.15
N ILE A 14 5.61 -5.88 -18.33
CA ILE A 14 4.31 -6.40 -17.86
C ILE A 14 4.18 -6.33 -16.32
N ASN A 15 5.30 -6.41 -15.60
CA ASN A 15 5.32 -6.36 -14.14
C ASN A 15 5.53 -4.96 -13.56
N PHE A 16 5.99 -3.99 -14.35
CA PHE A 16 6.27 -2.64 -13.85
C PHE A 16 4.99 -1.85 -13.55
N LEU A 17 4.01 -1.89 -14.46
CA LEU A 17 2.77 -1.11 -14.31
C LEU A 17 1.93 -1.55 -13.10
N PRO A 18 1.69 -2.85 -12.84
CA PRO A 18 0.95 -3.28 -11.64
C PRO A 18 1.70 -2.95 -10.34
N ALA A 19 3.02 -3.07 -10.33
CA ALA A 19 3.84 -2.73 -9.16
C ALA A 19 3.81 -1.23 -8.88
N LEU A 20 3.88 -0.39 -9.91
CA LEU A 20 3.77 1.06 -9.80
C LEU A 20 2.40 1.47 -9.24
N ILE A 21 1.31 0.93 -9.80
CA ILE A 21 -0.06 1.19 -9.33
C ILE A 21 -0.22 0.75 -7.87
N GLY A 22 0.26 -0.44 -7.52
CA GLY A 22 0.26 -0.93 -6.14
C GLY A 22 1.01 0.02 -5.20
N SER A 23 2.21 0.47 -5.59
CA SER A 23 3.01 1.40 -4.77
C SER A 23 2.32 2.75 -4.56
N LEU A 24 1.66 3.30 -5.58
CA LEU A 24 0.94 4.57 -5.50
C LEU A 24 -0.29 4.47 -4.59
N ILE A 25 -1.07 3.39 -4.72
CA ILE A 25 -2.21 3.12 -3.82
C ILE A 25 -1.72 2.99 -2.38
N GLY A 26 -0.59 2.34 -2.17
CA GLY A 26 0.00 2.20 -0.83
C GLY A 26 0.47 3.51 -0.23
N LEU A 27 1.10 4.36 -1.02
CA LEU A 27 1.52 5.68 -0.56
C LEU A 27 0.31 6.54 -0.19
N MET A 28 -0.73 6.57 -1.03
CA MET A 28 -1.97 7.30 -0.73
C MET A 28 -2.64 6.81 0.55
N SER A 29 -2.71 5.48 0.72
CA SER A 29 -3.27 4.87 1.91
C SER A 29 -2.47 5.23 3.18
N PHE A 30 -1.13 5.17 3.11
CA PHE A 30 -0.27 5.52 4.23
C PHE A 30 -0.43 6.99 4.65
N VAL A 31 -0.45 7.91 3.69
CA VAL A 31 -0.66 9.35 3.96
C VAL A 31 -2.04 9.58 4.57
N SER A 32 -3.09 8.91 4.07
CA SER A 32 -4.44 8.98 4.63
C SER A 32 -4.50 8.52 6.08
N ILE A 33 -3.87 7.38 6.40
CA ILE A 33 -3.81 6.87 7.78
C ILE A 33 -3.15 7.88 8.72
N ILE A 34 -2.01 8.47 8.33
CA ILE A 34 -1.30 9.46 9.16
C ILE A 34 -2.15 10.72 9.36
N ALA A 35 -2.77 11.23 8.30
CA ALA A 35 -3.61 12.43 8.38
C ALA A 35 -4.80 12.20 9.33
N ASN A 36 -5.51 11.08 9.17
CA ASN A 36 -6.63 10.74 10.04
C ASN A 36 -6.21 10.45 11.47
N LEU A 37 -5.07 9.80 11.69
CA LEU A 37 -4.52 9.57 13.02
C LEU A 37 -4.22 10.91 13.72
N THR A 38 -3.66 11.87 12.98
CA THR A 38 -3.34 13.20 13.50
C THR A 38 -4.62 13.94 13.90
N VAL A 39 -5.64 13.96 13.04
CA VAL A 39 -6.94 14.57 13.33
C VAL A 39 -7.60 13.90 14.54
N PHE A 40 -7.55 12.56 14.62
CA PHE A 40 -8.10 11.81 15.74
C PHE A 40 -7.41 12.16 17.06
N ILE A 41 -6.07 12.24 17.09
CA ILE A 41 -5.30 12.63 18.29
C ILE A 41 -5.64 14.06 18.71
N VAL A 42 -5.76 14.99 17.77
CA VAL A 42 -6.12 16.39 18.04
C VAL A 42 -7.52 16.45 18.65
N LEU A 43 -8.48 15.73 18.09
CA LEU A 43 -9.84 15.63 18.62
C LEU A 43 -9.85 15.02 20.02
N LEU A 44 -9.11 13.93 20.26
CA LEU A 44 -8.98 13.30 21.57
C LEU A 44 -8.43 14.27 22.63
N ARG A 45 -7.44 15.09 22.26
CA ARG A 45 -6.83 16.08 23.16
C ARG A 45 -7.70 17.30 23.41
N SER A 46 -8.48 17.73 22.42
CA SER A 46 -9.26 18.98 22.49
C SER A 46 -10.40 18.97 23.52
N LYS A 47 -10.72 17.83 24.17
CA LYS A 47 -11.91 17.66 25.03
C LYS A 47 -13.22 18.12 24.37
N LEU A 48 -13.25 18.27 23.04
CA LEU A 48 -14.47 18.52 22.29
C LEU A 48 -15.42 17.38 22.61
N LEU A 49 -16.53 17.72 23.29
CA LEU A 49 -17.48 16.80 23.88
C LEU A 49 -17.74 15.60 22.97
N LYS A 50 -17.68 14.38 23.52
CA LYS A 50 -18.01 13.11 22.81
C LYS A 50 -19.36 13.13 22.09
N SER A 51 -20.23 14.09 22.38
CA SER A 51 -21.53 14.33 21.75
C SER A 51 -21.46 15.19 20.49
N ASN A 52 -20.29 15.72 20.09
CA ASN A 52 -20.17 16.52 18.88
C ASN A 52 -20.20 15.61 17.64
N PRO A 53 -21.11 15.83 16.68
CA PRO A 53 -21.18 15.04 15.45
C PRO A 53 -19.85 15.02 14.67
N LEU A 54 -19.02 16.05 14.79
CA LEU A 54 -17.68 16.09 14.18
C LEU A 54 -16.73 15.03 14.77
N TYR A 55 -16.85 14.73 16.06
CA TYR A 55 -16.05 13.68 16.70
C TYR A 55 -16.46 12.29 16.16
N ILE A 56 -17.76 12.05 16.01
CA ILE A 56 -18.29 10.79 15.48
C ILE A 56 -17.84 10.60 14.03
N LEU A 57 -18.02 11.61 13.18
CA LEU A 57 -17.58 11.59 11.78
C LEU A 57 -16.07 11.35 11.64
N ALA A 58 -15.25 12.03 12.43
CA ALA A 58 -13.80 11.84 12.38
C ALA A 58 -13.38 10.45 12.87
N SER A 59 -14.04 9.92 13.91
CA SER A 59 -13.77 8.57 14.40
C SER A 59 -14.16 7.50 13.37
N LEU A 60 -15.33 7.63 12.73
CA LEU A 60 -15.77 6.73 11.65
C LEU A 60 -14.82 6.79 10.46
N ASN A 61 -14.41 7.97 10.02
CA ASN A 61 -13.44 8.12 8.93
C ASN A 61 -12.10 7.50 9.30
N PHE A 62 -11.60 7.71 10.53
CA PHE A 62 -10.38 7.08 11.00
C PHE A 62 -10.47 5.55 10.98
N PHE A 63 -11.55 4.95 11.50
CA PHE A 63 -11.73 3.50 11.48
C PHE A 63 -11.83 2.94 10.06
N ASN A 64 -12.55 3.65 9.17
CA ASN A 64 -12.69 3.26 7.78
C ASN A 64 -11.32 3.29 7.06
N ASP A 65 -10.59 4.39 7.18
CA ASP A 65 -9.29 4.56 6.53
C ASP A 65 -8.22 3.64 7.14
N ALA A 66 -8.26 3.38 8.46
CA ALA A 66 -7.40 2.41 9.10
C ALA A 66 -7.70 0.98 8.64
N PHE A 67 -8.97 0.61 8.49
CA PHE A 67 -9.37 -0.71 8.00
C PHE A 67 -8.92 -0.91 6.54
N HIS A 68 -9.15 0.08 5.68
CA HIS A 68 -8.70 0.05 4.29
C HIS A 68 -7.17 0.01 4.18
N GLY A 69 -6.46 0.80 4.98
CA GLY A 69 -5.01 0.82 4.95
C GLY A 69 -4.35 -0.42 5.53
N PHE A 70 -4.93 -1.02 6.58
CA PHE A 70 -4.50 -2.31 7.07
C PHE A 70 -4.75 -3.42 6.05
N GLY A 71 -5.94 -3.43 5.42
CA GLY A 71 -6.27 -4.38 4.35
C GLY A 71 -5.32 -4.28 3.17
N PHE A 72 -4.95 -3.06 2.76
CA PHE A 72 -3.97 -2.83 1.70
C PHE A 72 -2.56 -3.32 2.10
N LEU A 73 -2.09 -3.01 3.31
CA LEU A 73 -0.78 -3.47 3.81
C LEU A 73 -0.68 -5.01 3.84
N VAL A 74 -1.77 -5.67 4.27
CA VAL A 74 -1.88 -7.13 4.30
C VAL A 74 -1.89 -7.73 2.89
N PHE A 75 -2.43 -7.04 1.88
CA PHE A 75 -2.43 -7.50 0.49
C PHE A 75 -1.10 -7.23 -0.25
N LEU A 76 -0.41 -6.13 0.08
CA LEU A 76 0.87 -5.77 -0.52
C LEU A 76 2.03 -6.67 -0.03
N ALA A 77 1.99 -7.13 1.23
CA ALA A 77 3.02 -7.99 1.80
C ALA A 77 3.19 -9.32 1.01
N PRO A 78 2.15 -10.13 0.76
CA PRO A 78 2.23 -11.33 -0.08
C PRO A 78 2.78 -11.06 -1.48
N THR A 79 2.34 -9.96 -2.10
CA THR A 79 2.77 -9.56 -3.45
C THR A 79 4.26 -9.23 -3.49
N SER A 80 4.77 -8.55 -2.45
CA SER A 80 6.19 -8.23 -2.31
C SER A 80 7.05 -9.49 -2.10
N PHE A 81 6.60 -10.42 -1.25
CA PHE A 81 7.30 -11.70 -1.04
C PHE A 81 7.31 -12.58 -2.29
N ALA A 82 6.22 -12.61 -3.05
CA ALA A 82 6.16 -13.32 -4.32
C ALA A 82 7.19 -12.75 -5.31
N GLN A 83 7.25 -11.42 -5.45
CA GLN A 83 8.20 -10.75 -6.36
C GLN A 83 9.67 -11.04 -6.00
N VAL A 84 10.01 -11.03 -4.71
CA VAL A 84 11.36 -11.40 -4.23
C VAL A 84 11.67 -12.86 -4.54
N LYS A 85 10.72 -13.78 -4.30
CA LYS A 85 10.88 -15.21 -4.60
C LYS A 85 11.09 -15.46 -6.10
N TYR A 86 10.35 -14.78 -6.97
CA TYR A 86 10.52 -14.88 -8.42
C TYR A 86 11.89 -14.36 -8.89
N ARG A 87 12.39 -13.24 -8.33
CA ARG A 87 13.72 -12.72 -8.65
C ARG A 87 14.83 -13.70 -8.26
N ILE A 88 14.74 -14.31 -7.08
CA ILE A 88 15.72 -15.31 -6.62
C ILE A 88 15.70 -16.56 -7.49
N LEU A 89 14.50 -17.03 -7.88
CA LEU A 89 14.35 -18.19 -8.77
C LEU A 89 14.96 -17.93 -10.15
N PHE A 90 14.74 -16.73 -10.71
CA PHE A 90 15.29 -16.36 -12.01
C PHE A 90 16.82 -16.32 -12.01
N VAL A 91 17.44 -15.77 -10.94
CA VAL A 91 18.90 -15.77 -10.79
C VAL A 91 19.44 -17.20 -10.77
N ARG A 92 18.79 -18.13 -10.07
CA ARG A 92 19.21 -19.55 -10.03
C ARG A 92 19.08 -20.29 -11.36
N ILE A 93 18.18 -19.88 -12.24
CA ILE A 93 18.00 -20.51 -13.55
C ILE A 93 19.03 -19.97 -14.57
N THR A 94 19.53 -18.76 -14.35
CA THR A 94 20.42 -18.06 -15.30
C THR A 94 21.92 -18.18 -14.97
N SER A 95 22.27 -18.55 -13.74
CA SER A 95 23.63 -18.91 -13.31
C SER A 95 23.93 -20.39 -13.51
#